data_AF-X1TU71-F1
#
_entry.id   AF-X1TU71-F1
#
_cell.length_a   1.000
_cell.length_b   1.000
_cell.length_c   1.000
_cell.angle_alpha   90.00
_cell.angle_beta   90.00
_cell.angle_gamma   90.00
#
_symmetry.space_group_name_H-M   'P 1'
#
loop_
_entity.id
_entity.type
_entity.pdbx_description
1 polymer ?
#
loop_
_entity_poly.entity_id
_entity_poly.type
_entity_poly.pdbx_seq_one_letter_code
_entity_poly.pdbx_strand_id
1 'polypeptide(L)'
;MAINDAIIRRVKYPPELIPDSWYGAVPLNGESAPPVLDLRRFSPYLVILCNIQVLLSANVNLRARYNGFGDVRIEQNNAATLQDAAGADLVGAWWLPAKSILYYNFFGLALVNNYPTHYGVWAFPPTIAHKLRYNISLTSGPRNHPIAIESAY
;
A
#
# COMPACT_ATOMS: atom_id res chain seq x y z
N MET A 1 -12.22 -11.25 3.42
CA MET A 1 -11.14 -11.69 4.33
C MET A 1 -10.04 -10.68 4.13
N ALA A 2 -9.69 -9.90 5.15
CA ALA A 2 -8.72 -8.82 5.00
C ALA A 2 -7.35 -9.36 4.55
N ILE A 3 -6.69 -8.68 3.60
CA ILE A 3 -5.31 -9.01 3.21
C ILE A 3 -4.40 -8.97 4.43
N ASN A 4 -3.59 -10.02 4.61
CA ASN A 4 -2.64 -10.15 5.70
C ASN A 4 -1.28 -10.68 5.19
N ASP A 5 -0.27 -10.70 6.06
CA ASP A 5 1.09 -11.16 5.71
C ASP A 5 1.10 -12.59 5.15
N ALA A 6 0.26 -13.49 5.67
CA ALA A 6 0.19 -14.86 5.18
C ALA A 6 -0.31 -14.94 3.73
N ILE A 7 -1.23 -14.05 3.33
CA ILE A 7 -1.69 -13.95 1.95
C ILE A 7 -0.57 -13.43 1.04
N ILE A 8 0.17 -12.40 1.47
CA ILE A 8 1.31 -11.88 0.71
C ILE A 8 2.37 -12.97 0.47
N ARG A 9 2.64 -13.81 1.47
CA ARG A 9 3.61 -14.93 1.36
C ARG A 9 3.14 -16.07 0.46
N ARG A 10 1.85 -16.13 0.11
CA ARG A 10 1.25 -17.16 -0.76
C ARG A 10 1.17 -16.74 -2.23
N VAL A 11 1.64 -15.53 -2.57
CA VAL A 11 1.78 -15.06 -3.95
C VAL A 11 2.58 -16.07 -4.76
N LYS A 12 1.96 -16.59 -5.82
CA LYS A 12 2.49 -17.71 -6.60
C LYS A 12 3.18 -17.22 -7.88
N TYR A 13 2.65 -16.17 -8.50
CA TYR A 13 3.13 -15.65 -9.79
C TYR A 13 3.39 -14.14 -9.73
N PRO A 14 4.50 -13.70 -9.13
CA PRO A 14 4.80 -12.28 -9.02
C PRO A 14 5.19 -11.64 -10.37
N PRO A 15 4.83 -10.37 -10.62
CA PRO A 15 3.99 -9.52 -9.76
C PRO A 15 2.52 -9.96 -9.77
N GLU A 16 1.91 -10.05 -8.58
CA GLU A 16 0.51 -10.48 -8.40
C GLU A 16 -0.29 -9.37 -7.71
N LEU A 17 -1.47 -9.05 -8.25
CA LEU A 17 -2.40 -8.10 -7.65
C LEU A 17 -3.41 -8.86 -6.80
N ILE A 18 -3.45 -8.55 -5.51
CA ILE A 18 -4.42 -9.12 -4.58
C ILE A 18 -5.50 -8.07 -4.35
N PRO A 19 -6.72 -8.25 -4.90
CA PRO A 19 -7.83 -7.34 -4.64
C PRO A 19 -8.47 -7.64 -3.28
N ASP A 20 -8.96 -6.60 -2.61
CA ASP A 20 -9.76 -6.75 -1.40
C ASP A 20 -10.73 -5.57 -1.24
N SER A 21 -11.66 -5.72 -0.30
CA SER A 21 -12.63 -4.71 0.04
C SER A 21 -12.93 -4.71 1.54
N TRP A 22 -13.41 -3.58 2.01
CA TRP A 22 -13.88 -3.42 3.38
C TRP A 22 -15.20 -2.67 3.39
N TYR A 23 -16.06 -3.05 4.33
CA TYR A 23 -17.35 -2.43 4.56
C TYR A 23 -17.61 -2.40 6.06
N GLY A 24 -17.89 -1.22 6.61
CA GLY A 24 -18.11 -1.09 8.04
C GLY A 24 -18.50 0.32 8.46
N ALA A 25 -18.53 0.55 9.77
CA ALA A 25 -18.76 1.88 10.33
C ALA A 25 -17.42 2.58 10.59
N VAL A 26 -17.35 3.86 10.24
CA VAL A 26 -16.26 4.76 10.62
C VAL A 26 -16.74 5.53 11.87
N PRO A 27 -16.10 5.35 13.03
CA PRO A 27 -16.56 5.95 14.28
C PRO A 27 -16.31 7.47 14.28
N LEU A 28 -17.13 8.20 15.06
CA LEU A 28 -16.90 9.62 15.33
C LEU A 28 -15.59 9.81 16.10
N ASN A 29 -14.74 10.72 15.63
CA ASN A 29 -13.46 11.10 16.23
C ASN A 29 -12.50 9.92 16.46
N GLY A 30 -12.59 8.88 15.63
CA GLY A 30 -11.79 7.68 15.77
C GLY A 30 -11.46 7.03 14.44
N GLU A 31 -10.52 6.09 14.47
CA GLU A 31 -10.21 5.24 13.32
C GLU A 31 -11.08 3.98 13.29
N SER A 32 -11.37 3.46 12.09
CA SER A 32 -12.10 2.20 11.98
C SER A 32 -11.35 1.06 12.67
N ALA A 33 -12.09 0.26 13.43
CA ALA A 33 -11.57 -0.89 14.17
C ALA A 33 -12.37 -2.15 13.76
N PRO A 34 -11.71 -3.21 13.25
CA PRO A 34 -10.27 -3.30 12.95
C PRO A 34 -9.86 -2.37 11.79
N PRO A 35 -8.56 -2.04 11.67
CA PRO A 35 -8.05 -1.28 10.53
C PRO A 35 -8.38 -1.96 9.20
N VAL A 36 -8.62 -1.16 8.15
CA VAL A 36 -8.93 -1.67 6.81
C VAL A 36 -7.80 -2.55 6.27
N LEU A 37 -6.56 -2.09 6.40
CA LEU A 37 -5.37 -2.85 6.04
C LEU A 37 -4.24 -2.51 7.02
N ASP A 38 -3.67 -3.54 7.67
CA ASP A 38 -2.47 -3.41 8.48
C ASP A 38 -1.49 -4.55 8.15
N LEU A 39 -0.60 -4.26 7.20
CA LEU A 39 0.47 -5.17 6.81
C LEU A 39 1.77 -4.75 7.48
N ARG A 40 2.32 -5.68 8.26
CA ARG A 40 3.64 -5.55 8.90
C ARG A 40 4.43 -6.81 8.64
N ARG A 41 5.74 -6.67 8.49
CA ARG A 41 6.70 -7.80 8.42
C ARG A 41 6.54 -8.72 7.20
N PHE A 42 6.08 -8.18 6.07
CA PHE A 42 5.95 -8.89 4.78
C PHE A 42 7.24 -9.00 3.96
N SER A 43 8.38 -8.67 4.58
CA SER A 43 9.70 -8.96 4.01
C SER A 43 9.83 -10.48 3.76
N PRO A 44 10.39 -10.92 2.62
CA PRO A 44 11.19 -10.14 1.66
C PRO A 44 10.41 -9.51 0.51
N TYR A 45 9.08 -9.56 0.50
CA TYR A 45 8.29 -8.96 -0.58
C TYR A 45 8.23 -7.44 -0.45
N LEU A 46 8.08 -6.77 -1.58
CA LEU A 46 7.61 -5.40 -1.65
C LEU A 46 6.14 -5.42 -2.01
N VAL A 47 5.40 -4.45 -1.47
CA VAL A 47 3.98 -4.30 -1.77
C VAL A 47 3.66 -2.90 -2.23
N ILE A 48 2.60 -2.73 -3.01
CA ILE A 48 2.10 -1.42 -3.44
C ILE A 48 0.59 -1.41 -3.26
N LEU A 49 0.09 -0.51 -2.42
CA LEU A 49 -1.34 -0.24 -2.33
C LEU A 49 -1.75 0.64 -3.50
N CYS A 50 -2.76 0.19 -4.24
CA CYS A 50 -3.28 0.87 -5.41
C CYS A 50 -4.79 0.71 -5.55
N ASN A 51 -5.36 1.38 -6.55
CA ASN A 51 -6.77 1.28 -6.95
C ASN A 51 -7.74 1.52 -5.78
N ILE A 52 -7.42 2.47 -4.90
CA ILE A 52 -8.23 2.77 -3.73
C ILE A 52 -9.50 3.51 -4.15
N GLN A 53 -10.62 2.81 -4.16
CA GLN A 53 -11.94 3.37 -4.41
C GLN A 53 -12.71 3.48 -3.09
N VAL A 54 -13.31 4.64 -2.86
CA VAL A 54 -14.03 4.99 -1.62
C VAL A 54 -15.25 5.82 -1.98
N LEU A 55 -16.26 5.77 -1.11
CA LEU A 55 -17.41 6.67 -1.22
C LEU A 55 -17.01 8.07 -0.71
N LEU A 56 -17.17 9.11 -1.52
CA LEU A 56 -16.83 10.47 -1.11
C LEU A 56 -17.68 10.93 0.07
N SER A 57 -17.04 11.43 1.13
CA SER A 57 -17.75 11.90 2.32
C SER A 57 -16.91 12.90 3.10
N ALA A 58 -17.36 14.15 3.23
CA ALA A 58 -16.69 15.18 4.03
C ALA A 58 -16.54 14.80 5.53
N ASN A 59 -17.19 13.73 5.97
CA ASN A 59 -17.12 13.21 7.32
C ASN A 59 -16.05 12.13 7.50
N VAL A 60 -15.31 11.76 6.46
CA VAL A 60 -14.30 10.69 6.49
C VAL A 60 -12.98 11.17 5.92
N ASN A 61 -11.91 10.96 6.68
CA ASN A 61 -10.54 11.17 6.24
C ASN A 61 -9.90 9.82 5.90
N LEU A 62 -9.31 9.72 4.72
CA LEU A 62 -8.43 8.62 4.37
C LEU A 62 -7.09 8.82 5.07
N ARG A 63 -6.55 7.77 5.69
CA ARG A 63 -5.21 7.76 6.26
C ARG A 63 -4.43 6.56 5.77
N ALA A 64 -3.25 6.82 5.25
CA ALA A 64 -2.30 5.78 4.89
C ALA A 64 -0.95 6.06 5.55
N ARG A 65 -0.32 5.02 6.08
CA ARG A 65 1.05 5.08 6.59
C ARG A 65 1.83 3.95 5.96
N TYR A 66 2.91 4.29 5.28
CA TYR A 66 3.72 3.30 4.56
C TYR A 66 5.19 3.67 4.62
N ASN A 67 6.07 2.67 4.57
CA ASN A 67 7.49 2.93 4.49
C ASN A 67 7.98 2.85 3.04
N GLY A 68 7.84 3.99 2.34
CA GLY A 68 8.34 4.18 0.99
C GLY A 68 9.77 4.71 1.00
N PHE A 69 10.62 4.21 0.10
CA PHE A 69 11.92 4.81 -0.23
C PHE A 69 12.88 5.09 0.92
N GLY A 70 12.81 4.33 2.02
CA GLY A 70 13.71 4.46 3.17
C GLY A 70 13.12 5.17 4.38
N ASP A 71 12.02 5.92 4.19
CA ASP A 71 11.37 6.70 5.25
C ASP A 71 9.91 6.29 5.45
N VAL A 72 9.36 6.61 6.63
CA VAL A 72 7.93 6.46 6.91
C VAL A 72 7.20 7.67 6.37
N ARG A 73 6.27 7.45 5.45
CA ARG A 73 5.37 8.45 4.89
C ARG A 73 3.98 8.30 5.50
N ILE A 74 3.32 9.43 5.69
CA ILE A 74 1.95 9.53 6.20
C ILE A 74 1.19 10.40 5.24
N GLU A 75 0.11 9.83 4.69
CA GLU A 75 -0.80 10.54 3.80
C GLU A 75 -2.14 10.63 4.51
N GLN A 76 -2.71 11.82 4.53
CA GLN A 76 -4.06 12.06 5.00
C GLN A 76 -4.79 12.93 4.00
N ASN A 77 -6.01 12.55 3.65
CA ASN A 77 -6.83 13.38 2.77
C ASN A 77 -8.27 13.49 3.30
N ASN A 78 -8.79 14.72 3.23
CA ASN A 78 -10.16 15.05 3.59
C ASN A 78 -11.14 14.59 2.52
N ALA A 79 -12.32 14.16 2.91
CA ALA A 79 -13.30 13.55 2.01
C ALA A 79 -12.83 12.29 1.27
N ALA A 80 -11.70 11.71 1.70
CA ALA A 80 -11.09 10.52 1.13
C ALA A 80 -10.73 10.64 -0.37
N THR A 81 -10.46 11.85 -0.88
CA THR A 81 -9.96 12.05 -2.26
C THR A 81 -8.43 11.96 -2.31
N LEU A 82 -7.81 11.85 -3.47
CA LEU A 82 -6.41 12.30 -3.67
C LEU A 82 -6.53 13.60 -4.47
N GLN A 83 -5.75 14.63 -4.21
CA GLN A 83 -5.78 15.83 -5.06
C GLN A 83 -4.58 15.82 -5.98
N ASP A 84 -4.78 16.14 -7.27
CA ASP A 84 -3.67 16.42 -8.17
C ASP A 84 -3.01 17.77 -7.84
N ALA A 85 -1.94 18.13 -8.57
CA ALA A 85 -1.25 19.40 -8.39
C ALA A 85 -2.13 20.64 -8.69
N ALA A 86 -3.25 20.46 -9.40
CA ALA A 86 -4.24 21.50 -9.71
C ALA A 86 -5.41 21.53 -8.70
N GLY A 87 -5.39 20.66 -7.68
CA GLY A 87 -6.43 20.55 -6.67
C GLY A 87 -7.66 19.73 -7.10
N ALA A 88 -7.61 19.06 -8.26
CA ALA A 88 -8.69 18.20 -8.72
C ALA A 88 -8.68 16.86 -7.99
N ASP A 89 -9.86 16.39 -7.57
CA ASP A 89 -10.00 15.11 -6.88
C ASP A 89 -9.74 13.92 -7.84
N LEU A 90 -8.58 13.31 -7.70
CA LEU A 90 -8.19 12.03 -8.28
C LEU A 90 -8.69 10.88 -7.41
N VAL A 91 -9.96 10.53 -7.57
CA VAL A 91 -10.51 9.31 -6.96
C VAL A 91 -9.79 8.09 -7.54
N GLY A 92 -9.25 7.19 -6.71
CA GLY A 92 -8.65 5.93 -7.20
C GLY A 92 -7.14 5.94 -7.45
N ALA A 93 -6.50 7.09 -7.66
CA ALA A 93 -5.13 7.18 -8.19
C ALA A 93 -4.04 7.14 -7.11
N TRP A 94 -4.20 6.29 -6.10
CA TRP A 94 -3.19 6.11 -5.06
C TRP A 94 -2.14 5.09 -5.50
N TRP A 95 -0.86 5.41 -5.30
CA TRP A 95 0.26 4.49 -5.53
C TRP A 95 1.22 4.55 -4.37
N LEU A 96 1.03 3.67 -3.38
CA LEU A 96 1.74 3.72 -2.11
C LEU A 96 2.66 2.49 -1.95
N PRO A 97 3.90 2.57 -2.43
CA PRO A 97 4.83 1.45 -2.38
C PRO A 97 5.49 1.33 -0.99
N ALA A 98 5.51 0.12 -0.45
CA ALA A 98 5.95 -0.18 0.91
C ALA A 98 6.91 -1.37 0.99
N LYS A 99 7.88 -1.26 1.91
CA LYS A 99 8.92 -2.29 2.13
C LYS A 99 8.63 -3.20 3.34
N SER A 100 8.03 -2.68 4.41
CA SER A 100 7.81 -3.45 5.64
C SER A 100 6.59 -3.05 6.46
N ILE A 101 6.01 -1.87 6.22
CA ILE A 101 4.80 -1.37 6.87
C ILE A 101 3.92 -0.77 5.78
N LEU A 102 2.69 -1.25 5.69
CA LEU A 102 1.63 -0.66 4.88
C LEU A 102 0.35 -0.68 5.72
N TYR A 103 -0.08 0.51 6.11
CA TYR A 103 -1.28 0.76 6.88
C TYR A 103 -2.21 1.63 6.05
N TYR A 104 -3.48 1.25 6.00
CA TYR A 104 -4.54 2.03 5.38
C TYR A 104 -5.80 1.92 6.24
N ASN A 105 -6.40 3.07 6.55
CA ASN A 105 -7.59 3.14 7.39
C ASN A 105 -8.37 4.45 7.15
N PHE A 106 -9.53 4.56 7.79
CA PHE A 106 -10.38 5.74 7.81
C PHE A 106 -10.45 6.37 9.19
N PHE A 107 -10.50 7.69 9.26
CA PHE A 107 -10.78 8.46 10.47
C PHE A 107 -12.07 9.27 10.29
N GLY A 108 -13.03 9.11 11.21
CA GLY A 108 -14.33 9.78 11.12
C GLY A 108 -14.32 11.15 11.80
N LEU A 109 -14.74 12.18 11.06
CA LEU A 109 -15.12 13.49 11.61
C LEU A 109 -16.59 13.48 12.09
N ALA A 110 -17.39 12.54 11.57
CA ALA A 110 -18.71 12.19 12.08
C ALA A 110 -18.88 10.65 12.07
N LEU A 111 -19.90 10.12 12.77
CA LEU A 111 -20.27 8.72 12.64
C LEU A 111 -20.79 8.48 11.21
N VAL A 112 -20.10 7.61 10.46
CA VAL A 112 -20.53 7.20 9.14
C VAL A 112 -20.72 5.69 9.13
N ASN A 113 -21.97 5.26 9.03
CA ASN A 113 -22.31 3.85 8.90
C ASN A 113 -22.18 3.40 7.45
N ASN A 114 -21.99 2.10 7.23
CA ASN A 114 -22.08 1.49 5.91
C ASN A 114 -21.10 2.08 4.88
N TYR A 115 -19.87 2.37 5.29
CA TYR A 115 -18.85 2.98 4.45
C TYR A 115 -18.06 1.90 3.69
N PRO A 116 -18.08 1.88 2.34
CA PRO A 116 -17.36 0.89 1.55
C PRO A 116 -15.99 1.40 1.09
N THR A 117 -15.07 0.46 0.88
CA THR A 117 -13.87 0.69 0.09
C THR A 117 -13.45 -0.55 -0.68
N HIS A 118 -12.87 -0.34 -1.86
CA HIS A 118 -12.19 -1.36 -2.64
C HIS A 118 -10.75 -0.92 -2.85
N TYR A 119 -9.82 -1.86 -2.82
CA TYR A 119 -8.41 -1.58 -3.02
C TYR A 119 -7.68 -2.81 -3.56
N GLY A 120 -6.47 -2.60 -4.06
CA GLY A 120 -5.59 -3.67 -4.51
C GLY A 120 -4.21 -3.54 -3.87
N VAL A 121 -3.57 -4.68 -3.62
CA VAL A 121 -2.19 -4.74 -3.17
C VAL A 121 -1.39 -5.55 -4.17
N TRP A 122 -0.52 -4.87 -4.93
CA TRP A 122 0.50 -5.57 -5.69
C TRP A 122 1.53 -6.14 -4.74
N ALA A 123 1.95 -7.39 -4.96
CA ALA A 123 3.01 -8.03 -4.21
C ALA A 123 4.03 -8.68 -5.16
N PHE A 124 5.31 -8.38 -4.93
CA PHE A 124 6.40 -8.88 -5.78
C PHE A 124 7.73 -8.91 -5.03
N PRO A 125 8.66 -9.77 -5.43
CA PRO A 125 10.00 -9.77 -4.87
C PRO A 125 10.82 -8.56 -5.38
N PRO A 126 11.72 -7.99 -4.56
CA PRO A 126 12.54 -6.86 -4.96
C PRO A 126 13.55 -7.27 -6.06
N THR A 127 13.64 -6.43 -7.11
CA THR A 127 14.69 -6.48 -8.13
C THR A 127 15.96 -5.78 -7.61
N ILE A 128 17.07 -5.83 -8.34
CA ILE A 128 18.30 -5.08 -7.97
C ILE A 128 17.99 -3.58 -7.83
N ALA A 129 17.26 -2.98 -8.78
CA ALA A 129 16.87 -1.58 -8.72
C ALA A 129 16.06 -1.25 -7.46
N HIS A 130 15.11 -2.13 -7.09
CA HIS A 130 14.39 -1.99 -5.83
C HIS A 130 15.32 -2.11 -4.63
N LYS A 131 16.22 -3.09 -4.60
CA LYS A 131 17.15 -3.26 -3.48
C LYS A 131 18.00 -2.01 -3.25
N LEU A 132 18.53 -1.42 -4.33
CA LEU A 132 19.25 -0.15 -4.28
C LEU A 132 18.37 0.99 -3.75
N ARG A 133 17.18 1.15 -4.31
CA ARG A 133 16.26 2.24 -3.95
C ARG A 133 15.70 2.15 -2.54
N TYR A 134 15.57 0.94 -1.99
CA TYR A 134 15.03 0.70 -0.64
C TYR A 134 16.10 0.38 0.41
N ASN A 135 17.39 0.57 0.08
CA ASN A 135 18.53 0.22 0.93
C ASN A 135 18.40 -1.20 1.52
N ILE A 136 18.18 -2.18 0.64
CA ILE A 136 18.13 -3.61 0.97
C ILE A 136 19.48 -4.20 0.58
N SER A 137 20.09 -4.97 1.48
CA SER A 137 21.39 -5.62 1.24
C SER A 137 21.37 -6.46 -0.04
N LEU A 138 22.38 -6.26 -0.88
CA LEU A 138 22.60 -7.02 -2.10
C LEU A 138 23.24 -8.36 -1.75
N THR A 139 22.44 -9.40 -1.58
CA THR A 139 22.94 -10.77 -1.39
C THR A 139 23.13 -11.44 -2.75
N SER A 140 24.21 -12.22 -2.92
CA SER A 140 24.48 -13.06 -4.10
C SER A 140 23.49 -14.23 -4.16
N GLY A 141 22.26 -13.99 -4.59
CA GLY A 141 21.24 -15.01 -4.77
C GLY A 141 20.65 -14.99 -6.19
N PRO A 142 19.91 -16.02 -6.61
CA PRO A 142 19.49 -16.25 -8.00
C PRO A 142 18.56 -15.16 -8.61
N ARG A 143 18.15 -14.15 -7.85
CA ARG A 143 17.47 -12.93 -8.35
C ARG A 143 18.41 -11.76 -8.61
N ASN A 144 19.71 -11.99 -8.55
CA ASN A 144 20.71 -11.13 -9.15
C ASN A 144 20.95 -11.69 -10.53
N HIS A 145 20.30 -11.15 -11.56
CA HIS A 145 20.84 -11.37 -12.90
C HIS A 145 22.28 -10.85 -12.88
N PRO A 146 23.29 -11.67 -13.23
CA PRO A 146 24.62 -11.15 -13.41
C PRO A 146 24.53 -10.07 -14.48
N ILE A 147 25.01 -8.87 -14.18
CA ILE A 147 25.40 -7.94 -15.23
C ILE A 147 26.57 -8.64 -15.90
N ALA A 148 26.32 -9.29 -17.03
CA ALA A 148 27.37 -9.76 -17.91
C ALA A 148 28.05 -8.50 -18.48
N ILE A 149 29.00 -7.96 -17.73
CA ILE A 149 30.06 -7.17 -18.34
C ILE A 149 31.01 -8.22 -18.88
N GLU A 150 30.72 -8.70 -20.08
CA GLU A 150 31.75 -9.36 -20.88
C GLU A 150 32.83 -8.32 -21.15
N SER A 151 33.84 -8.31 -20.28
CA SER A 151 35.10 -7.63 -20.55
C SER A 151 35.77 -8.38 -21.69
N ALA A 152 35.48 -7.96 -22.91
CA ALA A 152 36.32 -8.26 -24.06
C ALA A 152 37.62 -7.46 -23.92
N TYR A 153 38.64 -8.08 -23.33
CA TYR A 153 40.07 -7.84 -23.60
C TYR A 153 40.88 -9.06 -23.21
#